data_AF-A0A378LTJ6-F1
#
_entry.id   AF-A0A378LTJ6-F1
#
_cell.length_a   1.000
_cell.length_b   1.000
_cell.length_c   1.000
_cell.angle_alpha   90.00
_cell.angle_beta   90.00
_cell.angle_gamma   90.00
#
_symmetry.space_group_name_H-M   'P 1'
#
loop_
_entity.id
_entity.type
_entity.pdbx_description
1 polymer ?
#
loop_
_entity_poly.entity_id
_entity_poly.type
_entity_poly.pdbx_seq_one_letter_code
_entity_poly.pdbx_strand_id
1 'polypeptide(L)' 'MSKGDKSSYTDKQKRQAKHIEDSYEKKGVSKKESEERAWRTVNKQDHGGKKK' A
#
# COMPACT_ATOMS: atom_id res chain seq x y z
N MET A 1 5.01 -10.97 10.71
CA MET A 1 5.31 -10.49 9.34
C MET A 1 6.64 -9.77 9.36
N SER A 2 7.56 -10.08 8.44
CA SER A 2 8.90 -9.46 8.40
C SER A 2 8.82 -7.98 8.00
N LYS A 3 9.09 -7.15 9.01
CA LYS A 3 9.50 -5.73 9.08
C LYS A 3 9.75 -5.00 7.74
N GLY A 4 8.67 -4.52 7.12
CA GLY A 4 8.68 -3.24 6.43
C GLY A 4 7.76 -2.32 7.23
N ASP A 5 8.32 -1.49 8.09
CA ASP A 5 7.55 -0.55 8.89
C ASP A 5 6.77 0.39 7.95
N LYS A 6 5.44 0.37 8.04
CA LYS A 6 4.55 1.24 7.23
C LYS A 6 4.87 2.74 7.42
N SER A 7 5.62 3.10 8.46
CA SER A 7 6.11 4.46 8.71
C SER A 7 7.10 4.96 7.65
N SER A 8 7.76 4.05 6.92
CA SER A 8 8.72 4.38 5.86
C SER A 8 8.07 4.73 4.51
N TYR A 9 6.73 4.76 4.44
CA TYR A 9 6.06 5.18 3.22
C TYR A 9 6.31 6.66 2.95
N THR A 10 6.96 6.93 1.82
CA THR A 10 7.05 8.28 1.25
C THR A 10 5.64 8.81 0.98
N ASP A 11 5.47 10.13 0.93
CA ASP A 11 4.15 10.72 0.67
C ASP A 11 3.56 10.29 -0.68
N LYS A 12 4.42 9.96 -1.66
CA LYS A 12 4.01 9.37 -2.93
C LYS A 12 3.39 7.98 -2.73
N GLN A 13 4.03 7.13 -1.93
CA GLN A 13 3.55 5.78 -1.60
C GLN A 13 2.24 5.82 -0.82
N LYS A 14 2.09 6.77 0.13
CA LYS A 14 0.82 6.98 0.86
C LYS A 14 -0.31 7.35 -0.10
N ARG A 15 -0.06 8.27 -1.05
CA ARG A 15 -1.06 8.64 -2.07
C ARG A 15 -1.42 7.48 -2.98
N GLN A 16 -0.45 6.70 -3.44
CA GLN A 16 -0.72 5.51 -4.27
C GLN A 16 -1.50 4.45 -3.49
N ALA A 17 -1.11 4.16 -2.25
CA ALA A 17 -1.81 3.19 -1.41
C ALA A 17 -3.27 3.58 -1.21
N LYS A 18 -3.54 4.85 -0.88
CA LYS A 18 -4.91 5.37 -0.73
C LYS A 18 -5.72 5.23 -2.01
N HIS A 19 -5.12 5.52 -3.17
CA HIS A 19 -5.84 5.41 -4.44
C HIS A 19 -6.21 3.96 -4.80
N ILE A 20 -5.34 3.01 -4.43
CA ILE A 20 -5.56 1.57 -4.64
C ILE A 20 -6.59 1.04 -3.65
N GLU A 21 -6.52 1.45 -2.38
CA GLU A 21 -7.50 1.14 -1.33
C GLU A 21 -8.90 1.59 -1.77
N ASP A 22 -9.07 2.86 -2.15
CA ASP A 22 -10.32 3.41 -2.67
C ASP A 22 -10.87 2.60 -3.87
N SER A 23 -9.98 2.12 -4.76
CA SER A 23 -10.39 1.30 -5.89
C SER A 23 -10.91 -0.08 -5.47
N TYR A 24 -10.39 -0.67 -4.39
CA TYR A 24 -10.84 -1.96 -3.89
C TYR A 24 -12.10 -1.83 -3.02
N GLU A 25 -12.21 -0.77 -2.21
CA GLU A 25 -13.45 -0.45 -1.48
C GLU A 25 -14.62 -0.24 -2.44
N LYS A 26 -14.41 0.49 -3.54
CA LYS A 26 -15.42 0.65 -4.61
C LYS A 26 -15.80 -0.67 -5.30
N LYS A 27 -14.92 -1.68 -5.25
CA LYS A 27 -15.19 -3.04 -5.75
C LYS A 27 -15.87 -3.93 -4.70
N GLY A 28 -16.21 -3.40 -3.52
CA GLY A 28 -16.84 -4.14 -2.43
C GLY A 28 -15.88 -4.96 -1.58
N VAL A 29 -14.57 -4.73 -1.69
CA VAL A 29 -13.57 -5.39 -0.85
C VAL A 29 -13.53 -4.72 0.52
N SER A 30 -13.43 -5.52 1.58
CA SER A 30 -13.35 -5.00 2.94
C SER A 30 -12.12 -4.10 3.12
N LYS A 31 -12.25 -3.03 3.90
CA LYS A 31 -11.17 -2.05 4.13
C LYS A 31 -9.83 -2.70 4.50
N LYS A 32 -9.85 -3.67 5.42
CA LYS A 32 -8.65 -4.40 5.86
C LYS A 32 -7.95 -5.11 4.69
N GLU A 33 -8.72 -5.74 3.82
CA GLU A 33 -8.18 -6.44 2.65
C GLU A 33 -7.75 -5.47 1.54
N SER A 34 -8.48 -4.37 1.36
CA SER A 34 -8.10 -3.25 0.49
C SER A 34 -6.75 -2.65 0.90
N GLU A 35 -6.54 -2.40 2.19
CA GLU A 35 -5.27 -1.91 2.75
C GLU A 35 -4.12 -2.90 2.54
N GLU A 36 -4.34 -4.20 2.76
CA GLU A 36 -3.32 -5.23 2.53
C GLU A 36 -2.95 -5.35 1.04
N ARG A 37 -3.94 -5.30 0.14
CA ARG A 37 -3.74 -5.32 -1.31
C ARG A 37 -3.02 -4.07 -1.79
N ALA A 38 -3.40 -2.90 -1.27
CA ALA A 38 -2.73 -1.62 -1.55
C ALA A 38 -1.28 -1.66 -1.10
N TRP A 39 -1.02 -2.14 0.13
CA TRP A 39 0.34 -2.29 0.67
C TRP A 39 1.21 -3.20 -0.20
N ARG A 40 0.71 -4.39 -0.56
CA ARG A 40 1.44 -5.33 -1.46
C ARG A 40 1.72 -4.70 -2.82
N THR A 41 0.77 -3.96 -3.38
CA THR A 41 0.92 -3.34 -4.70
C THR A 41 2.00 -2.26 -4.68
N VAL A 42 1.97 -1.37 -3.69
CA VAL A 42 2.97 -0.30 -3.52
C VAL A 42 4.35 -0.89 -3.21
N ASN A 43 4.44 -1.88 -2.31
CA ASN A 43 5.70 -2.55 -2.02
C ASN A 43 6.28 -3.29 -3.23
N LYS A 44 5.44 -3.89 -4.08
CA LYS A 44 5.91 -4.54 -5.32
C LYS A 44 6.44 -3.51 -6.32
N GLN A 45 5.80 -2.35 -6.43
CA GLN A 45 6.23 -1.28 -7.33
C GLN A 45 7.54 -0.62 -6.88
N ASP A 46 7.72 -0.40 -5.58
CA ASP A 46 8.90 0.27 -5.02
C ASP A 46 9.93 -0.67 -4.36
N HIS A 47 9.78 -1.99 -4.51
CA HIS A 47 10.62 -3.02 -3.87
C HIS A 47 10.71 -2.90 -2.33
N GLY A 48 9.65 -2.41 -1.68
CA GLY A 48 9.61 -2.26 -0.21
C GLY A 48 10.31 -1.00 0.31
N GLY A 49 10.50 -0.01 -0.56
CA GLY A 49 11.19 1.23 -0.23
C GLY A 49 12.43 1.33 -1.09
N LYS A 50 12.47 2.34 -1.96
CA LYS A 50 13.73 2.75 -2.59
C LYS A 50 14.75 2.94 -1.48
N LYS A 51 15.66 1.97 -1.32
CA LYS A 51 16.93 2.19 -0.64
C LYS A 51 17.62 3.30 -1.40
N LYS A 52 17.55 4.51 -0.89
CA LYS A 52 18.52 5.56 -1.20
C LYS A 52 19.00 6.13 0.11
#